data_AF-A0A2E3CZ62-F1
#
_entry.id   AF-A0A2E3CZ62-F1
#
_cell.length_a   1.000
_cell.length_b   1.000
_cell.length_c   1.000
_cell.angle_alpha   90.00
_cell.angle_beta   90.00
_cell.angle_gamma   90.00
#
_symmetry.space_group_name_H-M   'P 1'
#
loop_
_entity.id
_entity.type
_entity.pdbx_description
1 polymer ?
#
loop_
_entity_poly.entity_id
_entity_poly.type
_entity_poly.pdbx_seq_one_letter_code
_entity_poly.pdbx_strand_id
1 'polypeptide(L)'
;MDNFMNKTSLLFYLYILIGLCALILTWVHIPTYLGSGFLDANVQFWKDALINANPASQFLAVDILFLALVIEIWMVVESRRLGIQYVWGYIVIATFIGISFAVPLFLAMREKQLAAVNGNTQVTLKGYDIVILLLLGILTLITGIWMFIR
;
A
#
# COMPACT_ATOMS: atom_id res chain seq x y z
N MET A 1 23.82 -14.86 -19.01
CA MET A 1 22.57 -14.08 -19.14
C MET A 1 22.44 -13.32 -17.84
N ASP A 2 23.25 -12.27 -17.72
CA ASP A 2 23.44 -11.58 -16.45
C ASP A 2 22.20 -10.75 -16.19
N ASN A 3 21.43 -11.18 -15.20
CA ASN A 3 20.23 -10.50 -14.75
C ASN A 3 20.64 -9.25 -13.96
N PHE A 4 21.17 -8.24 -14.65
CA PHE A 4 21.38 -6.91 -14.12
C PHE A 4 20.01 -6.22 -13.95
N MET A 5 19.26 -6.65 -12.94
CA MET A 5 18.14 -5.87 -12.46
C MET A 5 18.71 -4.56 -11.89
N ASN A 6 18.47 -3.47 -12.61
CA ASN A 6 18.74 -2.13 -12.13
C ASN A 6 18.05 -1.93 -10.77
N LYS A 7 18.71 -1.30 -9.78
CA LYS A 7 18.15 -1.16 -8.42
C LYS A 7 16.77 -0.48 -8.41
N THR A 8 16.54 0.47 -9.32
CA THR A 8 15.21 1.06 -9.55
C THR A 8 14.19 0.01 -9.99
N SER A 9 14.56 -0.88 -10.90
CA SER A 9 13.71 -1.98 -11.34
C SER A 9 13.37 -2.91 -10.17
N LEU A 10 14.32 -3.17 -9.26
CA LEU A 10 14.07 -3.97 -8.06
C LEU A 10 13.02 -3.34 -7.14
N LEU A 11 13.18 -2.07 -6.76
CA LEU A 11 12.21 -1.37 -5.91
C LEU A 11 10.83 -1.28 -6.56
N PHE A 12 10.79 -1.01 -7.86
CA PHE A 12 9.56 -1.02 -8.65
C PHE A 12 8.80 -2.34 -8.47
N TYR A 13 9.45 -3.47 -8.76
CA TYR A 13 8.80 -4.79 -8.66
C TYR A 13 8.48 -5.18 -7.23
N LEU A 14 9.32 -4.80 -6.27
CA LEU A 14 9.07 -5.04 -4.85
C LEU A 14 7.80 -4.33 -4.38
N TYR A 15 7.61 -3.07 -4.73
CA TYR A 15 6.39 -2.34 -4.36
C TYR A 15 5.14 -2.92 -5.03
N ILE A 16 5.23 -3.32 -6.31
CA ILE A 16 4.12 -4.02 -6.97
C ILE A 16 3.78 -5.32 -6.23
N LEU A 17 4.78 -6.14 -5.90
CA LEU A 17 4.58 -7.40 -5.19
C LEU A 17 3.94 -7.17 -3.82
N ILE A 18 4.46 -6.24 -3.02
CA ILE A 18 3.91 -5.88 -1.71
C ILE A 18 2.47 -5.41 -1.84
N GLY A 19 2.17 -4.55 -2.82
CA GLY A 19 0.82 -4.08 -3.09
C GLY A 19 -0.13 -5.25 -3.40
N LEU A 20 0.26 -6.17 -4.28
CA LEU A 20 -0.55 -7.33 -4.62
C LEU A 20 -0.78 -8.26 -3.41
N CYS A 21 0.26 -8.52 -2.61
CA CYS A 21 0.12 -9.29 -1.37
C CYS A 21 -0.86 -8.60 -0.40
N ALA A 22 -0.72 -7.29 -0.21
CA ALA A 22 -1.62 -6.52 0.65
C ALA A 22 -3.06 -6.55 0.13
N LEU A 23 -3.26 -6.41 -1.18
CA LEU A 23 -4.58 -6.51 -1.81
C LEU A 23 -5.20 -7.87 -1.53
N ILE A 24 -4.50 -8.97 -1.82
CA ILE A 24 -5.00 -10.33 -1.60
C ILE A 24 -5.36 -10.54 -0.13
N LEU A 25 -4.48 -10.17 0.80
CA LEU A 25 -4.70 -10.41 2.22
C LEU A 25 -5.83 -9.56 2.81
N THR A 26 -6.09 -8.36 2.27
CA THR A 26 -7.15 -7.47 2.78
C THR A 26 -8.50 -7.69 2.09
N TRP A 27 -8.51 -7.98 0.78
CA TRP A 27 -9.74 -8.10 0.01
C TRP A 27 -10.55 -9.36 0.28
N VAL A 28 -9.99 -10.38 0.92
CA VAL A 28 -10.72 -11.58 1.34
C VAL A 28 -11.93 -11.24 2.23
N HIS A 29 -11.86 -10.14 2.98
CA HIS A 29 -12.92 -9.72 3.90
C HIS A 29 -14.01 -8.86 3.23
N ILE A 30 -13.78 -8.32 2.03
CA ILE A 30 -14.72 -7.39 1.37
C ILE A 30 -15.97 -8.09 0.81
N PRO A 31 -15.91 -9.32 0.24
CA PRO A 31 -17.08 -10.02 -0.29
C PRO A 31 -18.26 -10.16 0.67
N THR A 32 -18.03 -10.20 1.99
CA THR A 32 -19.11 -10.28 2.99
C THR A 32 -19.99 -9.03 3.03
N TYR A 33 -19.48 -7.89 2.55
CA TYR A 33 -20.19 -6.61 2.52
C TYR A 33 -20.86 -6.32 1.18
N LEU A 34 -20.46 -6.99 0.10
CA LEU A 34 -20.89 -6.66 -1.27
C LEU A 34 -22.34 -7.06 -1.61
N GLY A 35 -23.03 -7.80 -0.73
CA GLY A 35 -24.38 -8.33 -0.98
C GLY A 35 -25.46 -7.27 -1.23
N SER A 36 -25.28 -6.05 -0.70
CA SER A 36 -26.22 -4.93 -0.86
C SER A 36 -25.79 -3.87 -1.88
N GLY A 37 -24.66 -4.07 -2.57
CA GLY A 37 -24.09 -3.12 -3.53
C GLY A 37 -22.91 -2.32 -2.96
N PHE A 38 -22.12 -1.71 -3.85
CA PHE A 38 -20.80 -1.16 -3.52
C PHE A 38 -20.81 0.00 -2.51
N LEU A 39 -21.76 0.94 -2.64
CA LEU A 39 -21.86 2.09 -1.75
C LEU A 39 -22.30 1.68 -0.34
N ASP A 40 -23.30 0.79 -0.25
CA ASP A 40 -23.79 0.28 1.03
C ASP A 40 -22.73 -0.59 1.71
N ALA A 41 -21.96 -1.38 0.94
CA ALA A 41 -20.82 -2.12 1.44
C ALA A 41 -19.79 -1.21 2.12
N ASN A 42 -19.43 -0.09 1.49
CA ASN A 42 -18.49 0.87 2.06
C ASN A 42 -19.03 1.52 3.34
N VAL A 43 -20.30 1.93 3.35
CA VAL A 43 -20.93 2.50 4.55
C VAL A 43 -20.96 1.49 5.69
N GLN A 44 -21.33 0.25 5.41
CA GLN A 44 -21.41 -0.81 6.42
C GLN A 44 -20.04 -1.18 6.97
N PHE A 45 -19.03 -1.29 6.10
CA PHE A 45 -17.64 -1.53 6.50
C PHE A 45 -17.17 -0.50 7.54
N TRP A 46 -17.39 0.80 7.29
CA TRP A 46 -16.98 1.84 8.22
C TRP A 46 -17.78 1.85 9.52
N LYS A 47 -19.08 1.50 9.49
CA LYS A 47 -19.87 1.33 10.72
C LYS A 47 -19.29 0.21 11.57
N ASP A 48 -18.93 -0.91 10.97
CA ASP A 48 -18.37 -2.05 11.69
C ASP A 48 -16.93 -1.80 12.16
N ALA A 49 -16.14 -1.03 11.41
CA ALA A 49 -14.77 -0.66 11.76
C ALA A 49 -14.67 0.44 12.84
N LEU A 50 -15.63 1.38 12.92
CA LEU A 50 -15.56 2.54 13.82
C LEU A 50 -16.61 2.55 14.93
N ILE A 51 -17.82 2.09 14.68
CA ILE A 51 -18.95 2.24 15.61
C ILE A 51 -19.18 0.94 16.39
N ASN A 52 -19.23 -0.19 15.68
CA ASN A 52 -19.49 -1.50 16.30
C ASN A 52 -18.22 -2.24 16.74
N ALA A 53 -17.05 -1.61 16.55
CA ALA A 53 -15.75 -2.24 16.75
C ALA A 53 -15.28 -2.15 18.21
N ASN A 54 -14.37 -3.06 18.60
CA ASN A 54 -13.67 -2.95 19.88
C ASN A 54 -12.67 -1.75 19.86
N PRO A 55 -12.18 -1.29 21.02
CA PRO A 55 -11.27 -0.14 21.09
C PRO A 55 -10.00 -0.25 20.24
N ALA A 56 -9.46 -1.46 20.06
CA ALA A 56 -8.26 -1.67 19.23
C ALA A 56 -8.56 -1.49 17.74
N SER A 57 -9.70 -1.99 17.26
CA SER A 57 -10.15 -1.77 15.88
C SER A 57 -10.44 -0.30 15.61
N GLN A 58 -11.10 0.41 16.54
CA GLN A 58 -11.34 1.85 16.41
C GLN A 58 -10.04 2.64 16.34
N PHE A 59 -9.06 2.30 17.20
CA PHE A 59 -7.72 2.90 17.17
C PHE A 59 -7.07 2.73 15.79
N LEU A 60 -7.00 1.50 15.26
CA LEU A 60 -6.40 1.22 13.96
C LEU A 60 -7.13 1.92 12.81
N ALA A 61 -8.47 2.00 12.86
CA ALA A 61 -9.27 2.66 11.84
C ALA A 61 -9.05 4.19 11.82
N VAL A 62 -8.94 4.84 12.98
CA VAL A 62 -8.61 6.27 13.05
C VAL A 62 -7.15 6.52 12.63
N ASP A 63 -6.21 5.70 13.12
CA ASP A 63 -4.80 5.79 12.78
C ASP A 63 -4.57 5.72 11.25
N ILE A 64 -5.20 4.75 10.59
CA ILE A 64 -5.05 4.58 9.13
C ILE A 64 -5.67 5.72 8.32
N LEU A 65 -6.73 6.37 8.82
CA LEU A 65 -7.36 7.52 8.15
C LEU A 65 -6.46 8.76 8.16
N PHE A 66 -5.83 9.05 9.29
CA PHE A 66 -4.88 10.16 9.39
C PHE A 66 -3.60 9.89 8.60
N LEU A 67 -3.10 8.65 8.64
CA LEU A 67 -1.98 8.23 7.79
C LEU A 67 -2.34 8.39 6.31
N ALA A 68 -3.56 8.00 5.92
CA ALA A 68 -4.05 8.14 4.55
C ALA A 68 -4.06 9.58 4.08
N LEU A 69 -4.62 10.49 4.88
CA LEU A 69 -4.66 11.91 4.54
C LEU A 69 -3.27 12.48 4.25
N VAL A 70 -2.30 12.20 5.12
CA VAL A 70 -0.92 12.67 4.94
C VAL A 70 -0.30 12.07 3.67
N ILE A 71 -0.49 10.77 3.43
CA ILE A 71 0.05 10.10 2.24
C ILE A 71 -0.61 10.64 0.97
N GLU A 72 -1.92 10.87 0.94
CA GLU A 72 -2.63 11.43 -0.22
C GLU A 72 -2.14 12.83 -0.56
N ILE A 73 -1.98 13.70 0.45
CA ILE A 73 -1.37 15.02 0.26
C ILE A 73 0.03 14.87 -0.35
N TRP A 74 0.85 13.97 0.21
CA TRP A 74 2.18 13.69 -0.30
C TRP A 74 2.15 13.18 -1.76
N MET A 75 1.25 12.25 -2.10
CA MET A 75 1.09 11.73 -3.46
C MET A 75 0.74 12.85 -4.44
N VAL A 76 -0.19 13.74 -4.08
CA VAL A 76 -0.54 14.90 -4.92
C VAL A 76 0.69 15.76 -5.15
N VAL A 77 1.37 16.19 -4.09
CA VAL A 77 2.55 17.07 -4.21
C VAL A 77 3.67 16.39 -5.02
N GLU A 78 3.98 15.14 -4.72
CA GLU A 78 5.05 14.39 -5.39
C GLU A 78 4.73 14.12 -6.86
N SER A 79 3.46 13.84 -7.19
CA SER A 79 3.03 13.67 -8.57
C SER A 79 3.26 14.92 -9.41
N ARG A 80 3.05 16.12 -8.83
CA ARG A 80 3.34 17.40 -9.51
C ARG A 80 4.84 17.63 -9.67
N ARG A 81 5.65 17.27 -8.67
CA ARG A 81 7.11 17.42 -8.73
C ARG A 81 7.76 16.54 -9.80
N LEU A 82 7.30 15.30 -9.91
CA LEU A 82 7.90 14.30 -10.81
C LEU A 82 7.18 14.18 -12.15
N GLY A 83 6.03 14.83 -12.33
CA GLY A 83 5.21 14.73 -13.55
C GLY A 83 4.46 13.40 -13.67
N ILE A 84 4.12 12.75 -12.55
CA ILE A 84 3.31 11.52 -12.55
C ILE A 84 1.86 11.88 -12.89
N GLN A 85 1.30 11.22 -13.90
CA GLN A 85 -0.06 11.44 -14.35
C GLN A 85 -1.08 10.65 -13.49
N TYR A 86 -2.33 11.09 -13.50
CA TYR A 86 -3.48 10.38 -12.90
C TYR A 86 -3.41 10.13 -11.38
N VAL A 87 -2.77 11.01 -10.60
CA VAL A 87 -2.69 10.88 -9.13
C VAL A 87 -4.04 10.63 -8.45
N TRP A 88 -5.11 11.25 -8.93
CA TRP A 88 -6.47 11.06 -8.42
C TRP A 88 -6.99 9.62 -8.61
N GLY A 89 -6.52 8.89 -9.62
CA GLY A 89 -6.82 7.47 -9.77
C GLY A 89 -6.25 6.65 -8.60
N TYR A 90 -5.03 6.95 -8.17
CA TYR A 90 -4.43 6.30 -7.00
C TYR A 90 -5.17 6.64 -5.71
N ILE A 91 -5.65 7.88 -5.56
CA ILE A 91 -6.44 8.31 -4.40
C ILE A 91 -7.78 7.57 -4.38
N VAL A 92 -8.48 7.49 -5.51
CA VAL A 92 -9.72 6.71 -5.64
C VAL A 92 -9.48 5.24 -5.27
N ILE A 93 -8.39 4.64 -5.74
CA ILE A 93 -7.98 3.28 -5.35
C ILE A 93 -7.71 3.22 -3.84
N ALA A 94 -7.02 4.20 -3.25
CA ALA A 94 -6.74 4.22 -1.81
C ALA A 94 -8.02 4.27 -0.97
N THR A 95 -8.99 5.09 -1.38
CA THR A 95 -10.28 5.27 -0.70
C THR A 95 -11.17 4.03 -0.81
N PHE A 96 -11.24 3.41 -1.98
CA PHE A 96 -12.26 2.40 -2.29
C PHE A 96 -11.75 0.96 -2.34
N ILE A 97 -10.47 0.78 -2.62
CA ILE A 97 -9.83 -0.54 -2.74
C ILE A 97 -8.94 -0.80 -1.52
N GLY A 98 -8.17 0.19 -1.10
CA GLY A 98 -7.36 0.10 0.10
C GLY A 98 -6.03 0.81 -0.05
N ILE A 99 -5.69 1.59 0.97
CA ILE A 99 -4.46 2.36 0.98
C ILE A 99 -3.19 1.48 0.92
N SER A 100 -3.23 0.31 1.55
CA SER A 100 -2.11 -0.64 1.56
C SER A 100 -1.79 -1.23 0.19
N PHE A 101 -2.71 -1.14 -0.79
CA PHE A 101 -2.46 -1.46 -2.20
C PHE A 101 -2.11 -0.22 -3.03
N ALA A 102 -2.86 0.87 -2.84
CA ALA A 102 -2.69 2.09 -3.64
C ALA A 102 -1.31 2.74 -3.47
N VAL A 103 -0.80 2.76 -2.24
CA VAL A 103 0.47 3.43 -1.91
C VAL A 103 1.66 2.70 -2.52
N PRO A 104 1.82 1.36 -2.39
CA PRO A 104 2.87 0.65 -3.12
C PRO A 104 2.76 0.82 -4.63
N LEU A 105 1.55 0.83 -5.19
CA LEU A 105 1.36 1.06 -6.63
C LEU A 105 1.85 2.46 -7.06
N PHE A 106 1.54 3.49 -6.27
CA PHE A 106 2.05 4.85 -6.50
C PHE A 106 3.58 4.91 -6.35
N LEU A 107 4.13 4.28 -5.32
CA LEU A 107 5.58 4.20 -5.08
C LEU A 107 6.31 3.52 -6.24
N ALA A 108 5.77 2.45 -6.81
CA ALA A 108 6.34 1.82 -7.99
C ALA A 108 6.44 2.82 -9.16
N MET A 109 5.34 3.51 -9.48
CA MET A 109 5.35 4.50 -10.56
C MET A 109 6.29 5.68 -10.28
N ARG A 110 6.39 6.07 -9.01
CA ARG A 110 7.34 7.07 -8.53
C ARG A 110 8.79 6.65 -8.77
N GLU A 111 9.18 5.42 -8.45
CA GLU A 111 10.54 4.92 -8.70
C GLU A 111 10.89 4.92 -10.19
N LYS A 112 9.93 4.52 -11.04
CA LYS A 112 10.09 4.59 -12.50
C LYS A 112 10.35 6.03 -12.96
N GLN A 113 9.60 6.99 -12.43
CA GLN A 113 9.74 8.39 -12.79
C GLN A 113 11.03 9.01 -12.25
N LEU A 114 11.45 8.65 -11.03
CA LEU A 114 12.72 9.09 -10.45
C LEU A 114 13.92 8.64 -11.27
N ALA A 115 13.94 7.39 -11.74
CA ALA A 115 15.02 6.92 -12.58
C ALA A 115 15.07 7.61 -13.95
N ALA A 116 13.92 8.05 -14.47
CA ALA A 116 13.85 8.82 -15.71
C ALA A 116 14.39 10.25 -15.53
N VAL A 117 14.15 10.89 -14.37
CA VAL A 117 14.53 12.29 -14.11
C VAL A 117 15.95 12.43 -13.57
N ASN A 118 16.38 11.58 -12.63
CA ASN A 118 17.63 11.74 -11.89
C ASN A 118 18.70 10.70 -12.26
N GLY A 119 18.42 9.78 -13.20
CA GLY A 119 19.27 8.63 -13.46
C GLY A 119 19.29 7.64 -12.28
N ASN A 120 20.19 6.66 -12.34
CA ASN A 120 20.30 5.58 -11.37
C ASN A 120 20.70 6.14 -9.98
N THR A 121 19.72 6.38 -9.11
CA THR A 121 19.97 6.89 -7.76
C THR A 121 20.59 5.76 -6.94
N GLN A 122 21.89 5.84 -6.66
CA GLN A 122 22.57 4.80 -5.90
C GLN A 122 22.13 4.84 -4.43
N VAL A 123 21.21 3.97 -4.06
CA VAL A 123 20.86 3.72 -2.66
C VAL A 123 21.85 2.70 -2.08
N THR A 124 22.59 3.11 -1.05
CA THR A 124 23.47 2.26 -0.25
C THR A 124 22.75 1.83 1.01
N LEU A 125 22.24 0.60 1.03
CA LEU A 125 21.69 -0.03 2.24
C LEU A 125 22.83 -0.69 3.02
N LYS A 126 22.81 -0.55 4.35
CA LYS A 126 23.70 -1.31 5.22
C LYS A 126 23.11 -2.69 5.45
N GLY A 127 23.96 -3.65 5.86
CA GLY A 127 23.51 -5.03 6.08
C GLY A 127 22.37 -5.15 7.10
N TYR A 128 22.39 -4.31 8.15
CA TYR A 128 21.32 -4.31 9.15
C TYR A 128 19.99 -3.79 8.61
N ASP A 129 19.99 -2.87 7.64
CA ASP A 129 18.75 -2.36 7.02
C ASP A 129 18.02 -3.52 6.33
N ILE A 130 18.77 -4.34 5.59
CA ILE A 130 18.23 -5.50 4.87
C ILE A 130 17.67 -6.54 5.84
N VAL A 131 18.43 -6.88 6.89
CA VAL A 131 18.01 -7.88 7.88
C VAL A 131 16.72 -7.43 8.58
N ILE A 132 16.65 -6.17 9.02
CA ILE A 132 15.46 -5.64 9.70
C ILE A 132 14.25 -5.62 8.76
N LEU A 133 14.41 -5.15 7.52
CA LEU A 133 13.33 -5.11 6.55
C LEU A 133 12.81 -6.51 6.18
N LEU A 134 13.70 -7.50 6.06
CA LEU A 134 13.31 -8.89 5.83
C LEU A 134 12.54 -9.46 7.02
N LEU A 135 13.01 -9.23 8.24
CA LEU A 135 12.32 -9.68 9.45
C LEU A 135 10.93 -9.06 9.56
N LEU A 136 10.81 -7.75 9.32
CA LEU A 136 9.52 -7.06 9.30
C LEU A 136 8.61 -7.62 8.21
N GLY A 137 9.11 -7.80 6.99
CA GLY A 137 8.34 -8.37 5.88
C GLY A 137 7.85 -9.79 6.16
N ILE A 138 8.71 -10.65 6.70
CA ILE A 138 8.34 -12.02 7.08
C ILE A 138 7.28 -11.99 8.18
N LEU A 139 7.46 -11.16 9.21
CA LEU A 139 6.49 -11.02 10.30
C LEU A 139 5.13 -10.54 9.76
N THR A 140 5.10 -9.55 8.86
CA THR A 140 3.88 -9.06 8.23
C THR A 140 3.18 -10.14 7.40
N LEU A 141 3.92 -10.94 6.62
CA LEU A 141 3.33 -12.03 5.84
C LEU A 141 2.80 -13.15 6.73
N ILE A 142 3.57 -13.57 7.74
CA ILE A 142 3.15 -14.62 8.68
C ILE A 142 1.89 -14.18 9.41
N THR A 143 1.85 -12.96 9.93
CA THR A 143 0.67 -12.44 10.64
C THR A 143 -0.55 -12.34 9.73
N GLY A 144 -0.39 -11.81 8.51
CA GLY A 144 -1.47 -11.74 7.52
C GLY A 144 -2.00 -13.12 7.11
N ILE A 145 -1.13 -14.08 6.83
CA ILE A 145 -1.52 -15.46 6.48
C ILE A 145 -2.17 -16.16 7.67
N TRP A 146 -1.64 -15.97 8.88
CA TRP A 146 -2.20 -16.55 10.09
C TRP A 146 -3.63 -16.04 10.35
N MET A 147 -3.88 -14.74 10.12
CA MET A 147 -5.23 -14.18 10.18
C MET A 147 -6.17 -14.74 9.11
N PHE A 148 -5.65 -15.21 7.98
CA PHE A 148 -6.43 -15.82 6.91
C PHE A 148 -6.81 -17.29 7.19
N ILE A 149 -5.96 -18.05 7.89
CA ILE A 149 -6.16 -19.49 8.13
C ILE A 149 -7.03 -19.77 9.37
N ARG A 150 -7.14 -18.82 10.29
CA ARG A 150 -7.91 -18.96 11.52
C ARG A 150 -9.38 -18.59 11.35
#